data_AF-B4W2E0-F1
#
_entry.id   AF-B4W2E0-F1
#
_cell.length_a   1.000
_cell.length_b   1.000
_cell.length_c   1.000
_cell.angle_alpha   90.00
_cell.angle_beta   90.00
_cell.angle_gamma   90.00
#
_symmetry.space_group_name_H-M   'P 1'
#
loop_
_entity.id
_entity.type
_entity.pdbx_description
1 polymer ?
#
loop_
_entity_poly.entity_id
_entity_poly.type
_entity_poly.pdbx_seq_one_letter_code
_entity_poly.pdbx_strand_id
1 'polypeptide(L)'
;MRKSFKTPYVVLPILLGCCFFIYFISSGQYPWLKSFSLDIASEITGILIVVFSIDRVIAIDQENQRRKLEAVAFLQLRRPLRRHFYLFFNMFKAAIAEKPDKNYQTVVDLFDHTFFEELAFLDFSKPAPVLGAIEADWSDYLLRECSQFKDSLNRTMEKYCLFLQPELIELMEEVINSPFLWIVFNAPVIRQFSAKKNTSNSYNLLARQEIRDLLKEYIQLITALLEQYNQRVPEDKQIKISDELWAKEVLPKIGSGRI
;
A
#
# COMPACT_ATOMS: atom_id res chain seq x y z
N MET A 1 -1.91 -25.39 -11.27
CA MET A 1 -0.44 -25.60 -11.15
C MET A 1 -0.17 -26.95 -10.50
N ARG A 2 0.62 -27.81 -11.17
CA ARG A 2 0.75 -29.26 -10.92
C ARG A 2 1.42 -29.59 -9.57
N LYS A 3 0.79 -30.47 -8.79
CA LYS A 3 1.30 -31.19 -7.59
C LYS A 3 2.52 -32.11 -7.86
N SER A 4 3.28 -31.90 -8.94
CA SER A 4 4.33 -32.82 -9.40
C SER A 4 5.62 -32.78 -8.55
N PHE A 5 5.80 -31.73 -7.73
CA PHE A 5 7.03 -31.54 -6.94
C PHE A 5 7.11 -32.41 -5.68
N LYS A 6 6.01 -33.04 -5.24
CA LYS A 6 6.02 -33.90 -4.02
C LYS A 6 6.40 -35.36 -4.29
N THR A 7 6.36 -35.79 -5.55
CA THR A 7 6.59 -37.18 -5.95
C THR A 7 8.00 -37.70 -5.65
N PRO A 8 9.10 -36.97 -5.96
CA PRO A 8 10.45 -37.47 -5.66
C PRO A 8 10.74 -37.56 -4.16
N TYR A 9 10.22 -36.63 -3.36
CA TYR A 9 10.36 -36.63 -1.89
C TYR A 9 9.59 -37.73 -1.17
N VAL A 10 8.73 -38.47 -1.87
CA VAL A 10 8.02 -39.63 -1.33
C VAL A 10 8.62 -40.92 -1.90
N VAL A 11 8.87 -40.97 -3.20
CA VAL A 11 9.36 -42.17 -3.88
C VAL A 11 10.82 -42.49 -3.52
N LEU A 12 11.70 -41.49 -3.49
CA LEU A 12 13.14 -41.72 -3.21
C LEU A 12 13.38 -42.19 -1.77
N PRO A 13 12.74 -41.63 -0.72
CA PRO A 13 12.88 -42.16 0.63
C PRO A 13 12.28 -43.56 0.82
N ILE A 14 11.18 -43.89 0.12
CA ILE A 14 10.62 -45.25 0.13
C ILE A 14 11.61 -46.24 -0.50
N LEU A 15 12.17 -45.91 -1.66
CA LEU A 15 13.20 -46.73 -2.30
C LEU A 15 14.44 -46.88 -1.41
N LEU A 16 14.90 -45.79 -0.78
CA LEU A 16 15.99 -45.83 0.19
C LEU A 16 15.67 -46.76 1.36
N GLY A 17 14.46 -46.69 1.91
CA GLY A 17 13.96 -47.57 2.95
C GLY A 17 13.92 -49.05 2.53
N CYS A 18 13.50 -49.33 1.29
CA CYS A 18 13.56 -50.67 0.70
C CYS A 18 15.00 -51.18 0.57
N CYS A 19 15.95 -50.33 0.14
CA CYS A 19 17.37 -50.70 0.07
C CYS A 19 17.94 -51.05 1.46
N PHE A 20 17.63 -50.25 2.49
CA PHE A 20 18.03 -50.55 3.87
C PHE A 20 17.36 -51.82 4.42
N PHE A 21 16.10 -52.08 4.06
CA PHE A 21 15.39 -53.30 4.46
C PHE A 21 16.00 -54.56 3.82
N ILE A 22 16.31 -54.51 2.53
CA ILE A 22 17.02 -55.57 1.80
C ILE A 22 18.42 -55.80 2.40
N TYR A 23 19.13 -54.72 2.74
CA TYR A 23 20.42 -54.79 3.41
C TYR A 23 20.35 -55.56 4.75
N PHE A 24 19.33 -55.28 5.58
CA PHE A 24 19.15 -55.94 6.87
C PHE A 24 18.77 -57.42 6.75
N ILE A 25 17.88 -57.79 5.80
CA ILE A 25 17.44 -59.20 5.62
C ILE A 25 18.53 -60.05 4.96
N SER A 26 19.29 -59.49 4.03
CA SER A 26 20.35 -60.23 3.32
C SER A 26 21.63 -60.43 4.14
N SER A 27 21.68 -59.90 5.37
CA SER A 27 22.80 -59.98 6.30
C SER A 27 23.08 -61.43 6.73
N GLY A 28 23.86 -62.15 5.93
CA GLY A 28 24.42 -63.47 6.25
C GLY A 28 24.28 -64.52 5.14
N GLN A 29 23.34 -64.36 4.19
CA GLN A 29 23.10 -65.37 3.15
C GLN A 29 23.60 -64.98 1.74
N TYR A 30 23.60 -63.68 1.39
CA TYR A 30 23.92 -63.23 0.03
C TYR A 30 24.80 -61.97 0.02
N PRO A 31 26.15 -62.10 0.02
CA PRO A 31 27.07 -60.97 0.08
C PRO A 31 26.96 -59.98 -1.08
N TRP A 32 26.60 -60.46 -2.27
CA TRP A 32 26.44 -59.65 -3.48
C TRP A 32 25.23 -58.69 -3.37
N LEU A 33 24.11 -59.17 -2.81
CA LEU A 33 22.87 -58.40 -2.60
C LEU A 33 23.09 -57.25 -1.60
N LYS A 34 23.90 -57.50 -0.57
CA LYS A 34 24.30 -56.49 0.41
C LYS A 34 25.06 -55.34 -0.26
N SER A 35 26.06 -55.67 -1.08
CA SER A 35 26.88 -54.68 -1.79
C SER A 35 26.03 -53.86 -2.77
N PHE A 36 25.22 -54.55 -3.59
CA PHE A 36 24.28 -53.91 -4.52
C PHE A 36 23.29 -52.96 -3.84
N SER A 37 22.72 -53.36 -2.69
CA SER A 37 21.79 -52.52 -1.94
C SER A 37 22.43 -51.24 -1.38
N LEU A 38 23.71 -51.32 -0.98
CA LEU A 38 24.50 -50.18 -0.50
C LEU A 38 24.85 -49.22 -1.64
N ASP A 39 25.24 -49.76 -2.81
CA ASP A 39 25.56 -48.95 -3.99
C ASP A 39 24.33 -48.16 -4.46
N ILE A 40 23.16 -48.80 -4.55
CA ILE A 40 21.90 -48.11 -4.88
C ILE A 40 21.53 -47.09 -3.80
N ALA A 41 21.66 -47.42 -2.52
CA ALA A 41 21.36 -46.47 -1.45
C ALA A 41 22.25 -45.22 -1.53
N SER A 42 23.54 -45.38 -1.87
CA SER A 42 24.47 -44.29 -2.12
C SER A 42 24.02 -43.41 -3.30
N GLU A 43 23.64 -44.02 -4.43
CA GLU A 43 23.13 -43.29 -5.60
C GLU A 43 21.84 -42.52 -5.29
N ILE A 44 20.86 -43.16 -4.63
CA ILE A 44 19.60 -42.52 -4.24
C ILE A 44 19.88 -41.35 -3.28
N THR A 45 20.81 -41.51 -2.34
CA THR A 45 21.21 -40.43 -1.43
C THR A 45 21.82 -39.25 -2.20
N GLY A 46 22.69 -39.54 -3.18
CA GLY A 46 23.24 -38.52 -4.08
C GLY A 46 22.15 -37.77 -4.85
N ILE A 47 21.17 -38.49 -5.42
CA ILE A 47 20.02 -37.90 -6.12
C ILE A 47 19.20 -37.01 -5.17
N LEU A 48 18.92 -37.47 -3.94
CA LEU A 48 18.17 -36.70 -2.95
C LEU A 48 18.87 -35.38 -2.60
N ILE A 49 20.19 -35.42 -2.40
CA ILE A 49 20.99 -34.21 -2.11
C ILE A 49 20.91 -33.23 -3.29
N VAL A 50 21.04 -33.72 -4.53
CA VAL A 50 20.96 -32.88 -5.73
C VAL A 50 19.58 -32.26 -5.89
N VAL A 51 18.51 -33.04 -5.77
CA VAL A 51 17.12 -32.56 -5.88
C VAL A 51 16.83 -31.52 -4.80
N PHE A 52 17.19 -31.81 -3.55
CA PHE A 52 17.03 -30.87 -2.43
C PHE A 52 17.80 -29.57 -2.68
N SER A 53 19.02 -29.65 -3.18
CA SER A 53 19.86 -28.47 -3.46
C SER A 53 19.26 -27.62 -4.58
N ILE A 54 18.77 -28.24 -5.66
CA ILE A 54 18.12 -27.53 -6.76
C ILE A 54 16.85 -26.84 -6.28
N ASP A 55 15.99 -27.55 -5.55
CA ASP A 55 14.75 -26.96 -5.02
C ASP A 55 15.04 -25.82 -4.04
N ARG A 56 16.10 -25.95 -3.23
CA ARG A 56 16.52 -24.88 -2.32
C ARG A 56 17.00 -23.65 -3.08
N VAL A 57 17.80 -23.83 -4.12
CA VAL A 57 18.27 -22.73 -4.98
C VAL A 57 17.10 -22.05 -5.68
N ILE A 58 16.16 -22.82 -6.24
CA ILE A 58 14.95 -22.28 -6.88
C ILE A 58 14.10 -21.51 -5.88
N ALA A 59 13.88 -22.04 -4.67
CA ALA A 59 13.11 -21.36 -3.64
C ALA A 59 13.75 -20.04 -3.20
N ILE A 60 15.08 -20.01 -3.06
CA ILE A 60 15.83 -18.79 -2.74
C ILE A 60 15.71 -17.77 -3.87
N ASP A 61 15.85 -18.18 -5.13
CA ASP A 61 15.72 -17.27 -6.27
C ASP A 61 14.29 -16.71 -6.39
N GLN A 62 13.27 -17.57 -6.25
CA GLN A 62 11.86 -17.14 -6.24
C GLN A 62 11.57 -16.13 -5.12
N GLU A 63 12.07 -16.38 -3.91
CA GLU A 63 11.92 -15.46 -2.79
C GLU A 63 12.63 -14.12 -3.05
N ASN A 64 13.84 -14.15 -3.62
CA ASN A 64 14.58 -12.95 -3.98
C ASN A 64 13.86 -12.14 -5.07
N GLN A 65 13.32 -12.81 -6.10
CA GLN A 65 12.52 -12.16 -7.14
C GLN A 65 11.24 -11.56 -6.57
N ARG A 66 10.54 -12.29 -5.70
CA ARG A 66 9.35 -11.80 -5.00
C ARG A 66 9.65 -10.52 -4.22
N ARG A 67 10.72 -10.52 -3.39
CA ARG A 67 11.14 -9.35 -2.61
C ARG A 67 11.51 -8.15 -3.49
N LYS A 68 12.18 -8.38 -4.63
CA LYS A 68 12.51 -7.31 -5.59
C LYS A 68 11.23 -6.69 -6.17
N LEU A 69 10.26 -7.51 -6.55
CA LEU A 69 8.99 -7.05 -7.12
C LEU A 69 8.13 -6.33 -6.07
N GLU A 70 8.09 -6.85 -4.84
CA GLU A 70 7.45 -6.21 -3.69
C GLU A 70 8.07 -4.83 -3.43
N ALA A 71 9.41 -4.72 -3.39
CA ALA A 71 10.09 -3.44 -3.23
C ALA A 71 9.75 -2.45 -4.36
N VAL A 72 9.64 -2.92 -5.60
CA VAL A 72 9.19 -2.09 -6.74
C VAL A 72 7.74 -1.64 -6.56
N ALA A 73 6.86 -2.50 -6.06
CA ALA A 73 5.46 -2.15 -5.77
C ALA A 73 5.38 -1.04 -4.72
N PHE A 74 6.14 -1.13 -3.62
CA PHE A 74 6.25 -0.05 -2.64
C PHE A 74 6.81 1.23 -3.27
N LEU A 75 7.85 1.16 -4.10
CA LEU A 75 8.36 2.35 -4.79
C LEU A 75 7.30 3.04 -5.67
N GLN A 76 6.40 2.27 -6.30
CA GLN A 76 5.28 2.82 -7.07
C GLN A 76 4.23 3.49 -6.18
N LEU A 77 4.01 2.99 -4.95
CA LEU A 77 3.10 3.61 -3.98
C LEU A 77 3.64 4.93 -3.41
N ARG A 78 4.96 5.15 -3.39
CA ARG A 78 5.57 6.35 -2.77
C ARG A 78 4.97 7.65 -3.29
N ARG A 79 4.95 7.81 -4.62
CA ARG A 79 4.49 9.05 -5.27
C ARG A 79 3.01 9.33 -5.03
N PRO A 80 2.06 8.40 -5.28
CA PRO A 80 0.65 8.64 -5.01
C PRO A 80 0.37 8.88 -3.52
N LEU A 81 0.97 8.11 -2.62
CA LEU A 81 0.80 8.31 -1.17
C LEU A 81 1.31 9.68 -0.71
N ARG A 82 2.52 10.07 -1.12
CA ARG A 82 3.09 11.37 -0.76
C ARG A 82 2.24 12.52 -1.29
N ARG A 83 1.76 12.42 -2.53
CA ARG A 83 0.91 13.43 -3.14
C ARG A 83 -0.44 13.55 -2.43
N HIS A 84 -1.05 12.42 -2.10
CA HIS A 84 -2.33 12.39 -1.41
C HIS A 84 -2.21 12.89 0.04
N PHE A 85 -1.10 12.59 0.73
CA PHE A 85 -0.75 13.22 1.99
C PHE A 85 -0.66 14.76 1.86
N TYR A 86 0.04 15.26 0.83
CA TYR A 86 0.17 16.71 0.62
C TYR A 86 -1.15 17.40 0.30
N LEU A 87 -2.09 16.74 -0.37
CA LEU A 87 -3.44 17.27 -0.55
C LEU A 87 -4.05 17.63 0.82
N PHE A 88 -4.05 16.70 1.78
CA PHE A 88 -4.62 16.95 3.10
C PHE A 88 -3.86 17.99 3.90
N PHE A 89 -2.53 17.95 3.85
CA PHE A 89 -1.71 18.99 4.48
C PHE A 89 -2.03 20.37 3.91
N ASN A 90 -2.16 20.50 2.59
CA ASN A 90 -2.47 21.76 1.93
C ASN A 90 -3.89 22.24 2.26
N MET A 91 -4.87 21.34 2.32
CA MET A 91 -6.22 21.66 2.76
C MET A 91 -6.22 22.20 4.20
N PHE A 92 -5.51 21.53 5.10
CA PHE A 92 -5.36 21.99 6.49
C PHE A 92 -4.69 23.36 6.56
N LYS A 93 -3.53 23.53 5.91
CA LYS A 93 -2.81 24.82 5.84
C LYS A 93 -3.68 25.95 5.30
N ALA A 94 -4.52 25.67 4.30
CA ALA A 94 -5.42 26.66 3.73
C ALA A 94 -6.62 27.00 4.63
N ALA A 95 -7.02 26.08 5.51
CA ALA A 95 -8.19 26.23 6.36
C ALA A 95 -7.90 26.92 7.70
N ILE A 96 -6.72 26.69 8.29
CA ILE A 96 -6.31 27.27 9.58
C ILE A 96 -6.13 28.79 9.54
N ALA A 97 -6.32 29.46 10.66
CA ALA A 97 -6.03 30.90 10.80
C ALA A 97 -4.52 31.18 10.98
N GLU A 98 -3.84 30.39 11.81
CA GLU A 98 -2.43 30.55 12.16
C GLU A 98 -1.75 29.17 12.28
N LYS A 99 -0.42 29.12 12.11
CA LYS A 99 0.34 27.86 12.27
C LYS A 99 0.16 27.34 13.70
N PRO A 100 -0.24 26.08 13.91
CA PRO A 100 -0.32 25.52 15.25
C PRO A 100 1.05 25.42 15.92
N ASP A 101 1.12 25.68 17.23
CA ASP A 101 2.31 25.51 18.08
C ASP A 101 2.60 24.02 18.40
N LYS A 102 2.29 23.13 17.45
CA LYS A 102 2.51 21.70 17.54
C LYS A 102 3.74 21.31 16.73
N ASN A 103 4.59 20.46 17.33
CA ASN A 103 5.67 19.82 16.59
C ASN A 103 5.14 18.56 15.90
N TYR A 104 5.17 18.53 14.57
CA TYR A 104 4.68 17.43 13.75
C TYR A 104 5.86 16.52 13.38
N GLN A 105 6.01 15.37 14.06
CA GLN A 105 7.11 14.43 13.82
C GLN A 105 6.71 13.34 12.81
N THR A 106 5.47 12.87 12.87
CA THR A 106 4.92 11.83 12.02
C THR A 106 3.78 12.36 11.17
N VAL A 107 3.45 11.65 10.09
CA VAL A 107 2.27 11.96 9.27
C VAL A 107 0.98 11.85 10.09
N VAL A 108 0.93 10.91 11.03
CA VAL A 108 -0.23 10.68 11.91
C VAL A 108 -0.49 11.90 12.81
N ASP A 109 0.56 12.60 13.22
CA ASP A 109 0.45 13.79 14.06
C ASP A 109 -0.36 14.91 13.40
N LEU A 110 -0.47 14.91 12.06
CA LEU A 110 -1.30 15.88 11.34
C LEU A 110 -2.79 15.62 11.54
N PHE A 111 -3.22 14.36 11.67
CA PHE A 111 -4.63 13.96 11.62
C PHE A 111 -5.28 13.90 13.00
N ASP A 112 -5.13 14.97 13.78
CA ASP A 112 -5.73 15.12 15.10
C ASP A 112 -7.13 15.77 15.05
N HIS A 113 -7.72 16.01 16.21
CA HIS A 113 -9.03 16.67 16.31
C HIS A 113 -9.06 18.05 15.64
N THR A 114 -8.01 18.84 15.85
CA THR A 114 -7.87 20.19 15.30
C THR A 114 -7.86 20.16 13.78
N PHE A 115 -7.21 19.17 13.16
CA PHE A 115 -7.28 18.99 11.71
C PHE A 115 -8.71 18.88 11.19
N PHE A 116 -9.55 18.05 11.80
CA PHE A 116 -10.93 17.87 11.33
C PHE A 116 -11.82 19.10 11.59
N GLU A 117 -11.62 19.79 12.71
CA GLU A 117 -12.35 21.02 13.04
C GLU A 117 -12.01 22.15 12.07
N GLU A 118 -10.72 22.36 11.79
CA GLU A 118 -10.28 23.47 10.96
C GLU A 118 -10.72 23.30 9.50
N LEU A 119 -10.79 22.06 9.00
CA LEU A 119 -11.34 21.78 7.66
C LEU A 119 -12.81 22.19 7.49
N ALA A 120 -13.57 22.34 8.58
CA ALA A 120 -14.93 22.88 8.52
C ALA A 120 -14.98 24.36 8.12
N PHE A 121 -13.84 25.05 8.04
CA PHE A 121 -13.74 26.42 7.55
C PHE A 121 -13.15 26.54 6.15
N LEU A 122 -12.84 25.43 5.46
CA LEU A 122 -12.31 25.49 4.10
C LEU A 122 -13.41 25.82 3.08
N ASP A 123 -13.23 26.91 2.34
CA ASP A 123 -14.07 27.27 1.20
C ASP A 123 -13.59 26.55 -0.07
N PHE A 124 -14.40 25.60 -0.52
CA PHE A 124 -14.16 24.77 -1.68
C PHE A 124 -14.35 25.52 -3.02
N SER A 125 -14.88 26.74 -3.02
CA SER A 125 -14.95 27.62 -4.20
C SER A 125 -13.73 28.52 -4.38
N LYS A 126 -12.85 28.62 -3.37
CA LYS A 126 -11.62 29.42 -3.43
C LYS A 126 -10.55 28.73 -4.29
N PRO A 127 -9.61 29.50 -4.87
CA PRO A 127 -8.54 28.95 -5.69
C PRO A 127 -7.64 28.01 -4.89
N ALA A 128 -7.40 26.83 -5.46
CA ALA A 128 -6.48 25.83 -4.94
C ALA A 128 -5.02 26.12 -5.37
N PRO A 129 -4.02 25.57 -4.66
CA PRO A 129 -2.61 25.75 -4.97
C PRO A 129 -2.19 24.90 -6.19
N VAL A 130 -2.69 25.25 -7.37
CA VAL A 130 -2.33 24.61 -8.65
C VAL A 130 -1.27 25.44 -9.36
N LEU A 131 -0.37 24.78 -10.10
CA LEU A 131 0.64 25.46 -10.93
C LEU A 131 -0.04 26.45 -11.89
N GLY A 132 0.50 27.67 -11.95
CA GLY A 132 -0.15 28.93 -12.34
C GLY A 132 -0.70 29.08 -13.77
N ALA A 133 -0.91 27.99 -14.51
CA ALA A 133 -1.64 27.99 -15.78
C ALA A 133 -3.03 27.32 -15.68
N ILE A 134 -3.37 26.71 -14.55
CA ILE A 134 -4.65 26.05 -14.34
C ILE A 134 -5.35 26.73 -13.16
N GLU A 135 -6.37 27.53 -13.46
CA GLU A 135 -7.33 27.97 -12.45
C GLU A 135 -8.19 26.75 -12.07
N ALA A 136 -8.08 26.30 -10.82
CA ALA A 136 -8.96 25.28 -10.27
C ALA A 136 -9.33 25.69 -8.85
N ASP A 137 -10.58 25.50 -8.49
CA ASP A 137 -11.01 25.63 -7.11
C ASP A 137 -10.61 24.40 -6.29
N TRP A 138 -10.77 24.48 -4.97
CA TRP A 138 -10.51 23.36 -4.07
C TRP A 138 -11.38 22.13 -4.34
N SER A 139 -12.58 22.31 -4.89
CA SER A 139 -13.45 21.19 -5.28
C SER A 139 -12.83 20.39 -6.42
N ASP A 140 -12.45 21.08 -7.48
CA ASP A 140 -11.83 20.50 -8.67
C ASP A 140 -10.46 19.90 -8.34
N TYR A 141 -9.71 20.57 -7.48
CA TYR A 141 -8.42 20.07 -7.00
C TYR A 141 -8.58 18.77 -6.22
N LEU A 142 -9.48 18.74 -5.22
CA LEU A 142 -9.76 17.53 -4.44
C LEU A 142 -10.21 16.38 -5.34
N LEU A 143 -11.16 16.64 -6.26
CA LEU A 143 -11.67 15.66 -7.20
C LEU A 143 -10.56 15.04 -8.04
N ARG A 144 -9.71 15.87 -8.64
CA ARG A 144 -8.60 15.45 -9.51
C ARG A 144 -7.55 14.66 -8.74
N GLU A 145 -7.16 15.13 -7.56
CA GLU A 145 -6.17 14.45 -6.72
C GLU A 145 -6.69 13.08 -6.23
N CYS A 146 -7.94 13.00 -5.79
CA CYS A 146 -8.60 11.75 -5.40
C CYS A 146 -8.73 10.77 -6.57
N SER A 147 -9.09 11.24 -7.77
CA SER A 147 -9.19 10.40 -8.96
C SER A 147 -7.83 9.84 -9.36
N GLN A 148 -6.80 10.68 -9.42
CA GLN A 148 -5.44 10.22 -9.75
C GLN A 148 -4.86 9.28 -8.69
N PHE A 149 -5.19 9.50 -7.42
CA PHE A 149 -4.81 8.61 -6.34
C PHE A 149 -5.47 7.24 -6.49
N LYS A 150 -6.80 7.19 -6.66
CA LYS A 150 -7.56 5.96 -6.92
C LYS A 150 -7.00 5.18 -8.13
N ASP A 151 -6.77 5.85 -9.24
CA ASP A 151 -6.21 5.22 -10.44
C ASP A 151 -4.80 4.66 -10.20
N SER A 152 -3.98 5.36 -9.41
CA SER A 152 -2.64 4.90 -9.07
C SER A 152 -2.65 3.68 -8.17
N LEU A 153 -3.58 3.62 -7.21
CA LEU A 153 -3.77 2.44 -6.36
C LEU A 153 -4.25 1.25 -7.19
N ASN A 154 -5.29 1.43 -8.03
CA ASN A 154 -5.79 0.39 -8.93
C ASN A 154 -4.68 -0.17 -9.81
N ARG A 155 -3.90 0.69 -10.48
CA ARG A 155 -2.78 0.26 -11.33
C ARG A 155 -1.70 -0.50 -10.55
N THR A 156 -1.43 -0.10 -9.31
CA THR A 156 -0.45 -0.78 -8.46
C THR A 156 -0.97 -2.17 -8.05
N MET A 157 -2.24 -2.26 -7.68
CA MET A 157 -2.89 -3.51 -7.34
C MET A 157 -2.96 -4.46 -8.54
N GLU A 158 -3.43 -4.01 -9.70
CA GLU A 158 -3.48 -4.80 -10.94
C GLU A 158 -2.12 -5.35 -11.35
N LYS A 159 -1.06 -4.53 -11.22
CA LYS A 159 0.28 -4.90 -11.67
C LYS A 159 1.02 -5.81 -10.68
N TYR A 160 0.76 -5.67 -9.38
CA TYR A 160 1.57 -6.32 -8.34
C TYR A 160 0.77 -7.18 -7.35
N CYS A 161 -0.52 -7.45 -7.57
CA CYS A 161 -1.37 -8.24 -6.66
C CYS A 161 -0.76 -9.60 -6.26
N LEU A 162 -0.06 -10.27 -7.17
CA LEU A 162 0.58 -11.56 -6.89
C LEU A 162 1.79 -11.47 -5.95
N PHE A 163 2.32 -10.28 -5.73
CA PHE A 163 3.53 -10.01 -4.94
C PHE A 163 3.26 -9.17 -3.69
N LEU A 164 2.09 -8.53 -3.62
CA LEU A 164 1.66 -7.77 -2.45
C LEU A 164 1.06 -8.71 -1.40
N GLN A 165 1.18 -8.31 -0.14
CA GLN A 165 0.59 -9.02 0.99
C GLN A 165 -0.94 -8.83 0.95
N PRO A 166 -1.74 -9.88 1.27
CA PRO A 166 -3.20 -9.80 1.24
C PRO A 166 -3.76 -8.60 2.02
N GLU A 167 -3.19 -8.30 3.19
CA GLU A 167 -3.64 -7.21 4.06
C GLU A 167 -3.45 -5.83 3.41
N LEU A 168 -2.41 -5.66 2.58
CA LEU A 168 -2.19 -4.41 1.85
C LEU A 168 -3.18 -4.28 0.68
N ILE A 169 -3.52 -5.40 0.04
CA ILE A 169 -4.50 -5.44 -1.05
C ILE A 169 -5.88 -5.05 -0.50
N GLU A 170 -6.31 -5.69 0.59
CA GLU A 170 -7.56 -5.37 1.29
C GLU A 170 -7.62 -3.89 1.67
N LEU A 171 -6.56 -3.37 2.28
CA LEU A 171 -6.49 -1.96 2.67
C LEU A 171 -6.57 -1.00 1.47
N MET A 172 -5.90 -1.33 0.36
CA MET A 172 -6.00 -0.54 -0.86
C MET A 172 -7.43 -0.58 -1.44
N GLU A 173 -8.08 -1.75 -1.44
CA GLU A 173 -9.47 -1.90 -1.88
C GLU A 173 -10.45 -1.09 -1.01
N GLU A 174 -10.29 -1.11 0.31
CA GLU A 174 -11.09 -0.31 1.24
C GLU A 174 -10.92 1.19 0.98
N VAL A 175 -9.69 1.64 0.77
CA VAL A 175 -9.40 3.04 0.39
C VAL A 175 -10.08 3.40 -0.93
N ILE A 176 -9.93 2.57 -1.97
CA ILE A 176 -10.48 2.79 -3.32
C ILE A 176 -12.01 2.89 -3.31
N ASN A 177 -12.66 2.11 -2.45
CA ASN A 177 -14.12 1.98 -2.36
C ASN A 177 -14.73 2.74 -1.17
N SER A 178 -13.95 3.62 -0.53
CA SER A 178 -14.42 4.37 0.62
C SER A 178 -15.63 5.28 0.31
N PRO A 179 -16.59 5.42 1.25
CA PRO A 179 -17.75 6.30 1.07
C PRO A 179 -17.36 7.77 0.85
N PHE A 180 -16.26 8.22 1.46
CA PHE A 180 -15.74 9.57 1.26
C PHE A 180 -15.38 9.84 -0.22
N LEU A 181 -14.65 8.92 -0.87
CA LEU A 181 -14.33 9.06 -2.30
C LEU A 181 -15.59 9.08 -3.16
N TRP A 182 -16.62 8.31 -2.82
CA TRP A 182 -17.90 8.36 -3.51
C TRP A 182 -18.53 9.76 -3.43
N ILE A 183 -18.52 10.40 -2.26
CA ILE A 183 -19.01 11.78 -2.10
C ILE A 183 -18.18 12.74 -2.94
N VAL A 184 -16.84 12.66 -2.88
CA VAL A 184 -15.95 13.54 -3.65
C VAL A 184 -16.23 13.42 -5.15
N PHE A 185 -16.38 12.21 -5.68
CA PHE A 185 -16.66 11.99 -7.10
C PHE A 185 -18.06 12.47 -7.53
N ASN A 186 -19.02 12.50 -6.61
CA ASN A 186 -20.38 13.01 -6.87
C ASN A 186 -20.57 14.49 -6.47
N ALA A 187 -19.59 15.12 -5.83
CA ALA A 187 -19.68 16.50 -5.37
C ALA A 187 -20.02 17.51 -6.48
N PRO A 188 -19.47 17.41 -7.72
CA PRO A 188 -19.86 18.31 -8.81
C PRO A 188 -21.36 18.23 -9.14
N VAL A 189 -21.92 17.02 -9.15
CA VAL A 189 -23.35 16.78 -9.41
C VAL A 189 -24.19 17.37 -8.27
N ILE A 190 -23.81 17.12 -7.02
CA ILE A 190 -24.46 17.65 -5.82
C ILE A 190 -24.46 19.19 -5.85
N ARG A 191 -23.35 19.81 -6.26
CA ARG A 191 -23.21 21.27 -6.42
C ARG A 191 -24.16 21.81 -7.48
N GLN A 192 -24.28 21.17 -8.64
CA GLN A 192 -25.22 21.60 -9.69
C GLN A 192 -26.69 21.59 -9.23
N PHE A 193 -27.10 20.59 -8.43
CA PHE A 193 -28.44 20.55 -7.85
C PHE A 193 -28.66 21.61 -6.77
N SER A 194 -27.61 21.95 -6.01
CA SER A 194 -27.68 22.93 -4.92
C SER A 194 -27.61 24.38 -5.41
N ALA A 195 -26.81 24.65 -6.46
CA ALA A 195 -26.68 25.97 -7.09
C ALA A 195 -27.98 26.46 -7.74
N LYS A 196 -28.87 25.56 -8.15
CA LYS A 196 -30.23 25.90 -8.60
C LYS A 196 -31.13 26.42 -7.46
N LYS A 197 -30.71 26.27 -6.19
CA LYS A 197 -31.49 26.64 -5.00
C LYS A 197 -30.87 27.75 -4.14
N ASN A 198 -29.56 28.02 -4.21
CA ASN A 198 -28.89 29.01 -3.34
C ASN A 198 -27.84 29.85 -4.08
N THR A 199 -27.84 31.15 -3.80
CA THR A 199 -26.98 32.21 -4.39
C THR A 199 -25.72 32.53 -3.57
N SER A 200 -25.30 31.67 -2.63
CA SER A 200 -24.09 31.92 -1.83
C SER A 200 -22.82 31.59 -2.61
N ASN A 201 -21.86 32.52 -2.64
CA ASN A 201 -20.57 32.38 -3.32
C ASN A 201 -19.57 31.45 -2.58
N SER A 202 -19.81 31.14 -1.30
CA SER A 202 -18.97 30.22 -0.52
C SER A 202 -19.57 28.82 -0.53
N TYR A 203 -18.76 27.80 -0.84
CA TYR A 203 -19.18 26.40 -0.86
C TYR A 203 -18.27 25.60 0.05
N ASN A 204 -18.82 24.87 1.01
CA ASN A 204 -18.01 24.00 1.85
C ASN A 204 -18.59 22.59 1.91
N LEU A 205 -17.87 21.64 1.29
CA LEU A 205 -18.20 20.22 1.28
C LEU A 205 -18.13 19.61 2.70
N LEU A 206 -17.16 20.06 3.51
CA LEU A 206 -16.86 19.53 4.84
C LEU A 206 -17.56 20.31 5.97
N ALA A 207 -18.51 21.18 5.66
CA ALA A 207 -19.26 21.92 6.68
C ALA A 207 -20.18 21.02 7.53
N ARG A 208 -20.65 19.91 6.94
CA ARG A 208 -21.52 18.93 7.61
C ARG A 208 -20.70 17.91 8.39
N GLN A 209 -21.12 17.62 9.63
CA GLN A 209 -20.43 16.68 10.50
C GLN A 209 -20.38 15.28 9.88
N GLU A 210 -21.46 14.84 9.24
CA GLU A 210 -21.57 13.52 8.64
C GLU A 210 -20.53 13.30 7.54
N ILE A 211 -20.19 14.35 6.77
CA ILE A 211 -19.15 14.26 5.73
C ILE A 211 -17.76 14.26 6.36
N ARG A 212 -17.56 14.99 7.47
CA ARG A 212 -16.30 14.94 8.22
C ARG A 212 -16.07 13.60 8.89
N ASP A 213 -17.12 12.93 9.36
CA ASP A 213 -17.01 11.58 9.93
C ASP A 213 -16.55 10.57 8.86
N LEU A 214 -17.10 10.66 7.65
CA LEU A 214 -16.63 9.86 6.51
C LEU A 214 -15.19 10.19 6.10
N LEU A 215 -14.80 11.46 6.15
CA LEU A 215 -13.40 11.85 5.95
C LEU A 215 -12.50 11.26 7.04
N LYS A 216 -12.95 11.23 8.30
CA LYS A 216 -12.18 10.68 9.41
C LYS A 216 -11.94 9.18 9.23
N GLU A 217 -12.97 8.42 8.87
CA GLU A 217 -12.83 7.01 8.51
C GLU A 217 -11.87 6.82 7.33
N TYR A 218 -11.97 7.66 6.30
CA TYR A 218 -11.05 7.62 5.16
C TYR A 218 -9.61 7.91 5.56
N ILE A 219 -9.37 8.91 6.39
CA ILE A 219 -8.04 9.28 6.88
C ILE A 219 -7.43 8.16 7.74
N GLN A 220 -8.24 7.41 8.49
CA GLN A 220 -7.76 6.23 9.22
C GLN A 220 -7.22 5.16 8.25
N LEU A 221 -7.94 4.87 7.17
CA LEU A 221 -7.48 3.94 6.13
C LEU A 221 -6.19 4.42 5.45
N ILE A 222 -6.12 5.72 5.09
CA ILE A 222 -4.92 6.32 4.50
C ILE A 222 -3.74 6.27 5.47
N THR A 223 -3.98 6.51 6.75
CA THR A 223 -2.94 6.47 7.79
C THR A 223 -2.40 5.06 7.94
N ALA A 224 -3.27 4.05 8.04
CA ALA A 224 -2.86 2.65 8.06
C ALA A 224 -2.05 2.28 6.81
N LEU A 225 -2.42 2.80 5.64
CA LEU A 225 -1.71 2.53 4.38
C LEU A 225 -0.33 3.19 4.36
N LEU A 226 -0.21 4.40 4.90
CA LEU A 226 1.06 5.12 5.05
C LEU A 226 1.98 4.45 6.07
N GLU A 227 1.45 3.93 7.17
CA GLU A 227 2.21 3.17 8.16
C GLU A 227 2.75 1.86 7.56
N GLN A 228 1.90 1.09 6.90
CA GLN A 228 2.27 -0.14 6.17
C GLN A 228 3.35 0.13 5.12
N TYR A 229 3.29 1.29 4.45
CA TYR A 229 4.32 1.75 3.52
C TYR A 229 5.63 2.09 4.26
N ASN A 230 5.59 2.96 5.26
CA ASN A 230 6.76 3.48 5.97
C ASN A 230 7.54 2.39 6.73
N GLN A 231 6.86 1.34 7.21
CA GLN A 231 7.50 0.20 7.88
C GLN A 231 8.33 -0.68 6.94
N ARG A 232 8.02 -0.70 5.64
CA ARG A 232 8.66 -1.59 4.66
C ARG A 232 9.68 -0.91 3.76
N VAL A 233 9.76 0.42 3.79
CA VAL A 233 10.74 1.18 3.02
C VAL A 233 11.89 1.69 3.91
N PRO A 234 13.10 1.85 3.36
CA PRO A 234 14.20 2.45 4.12
C PRO A 234 13.90 3.91 4.46
N GLU A 235 14.61 4.44 5.47
CA GLU A 235 14.30 5.74 6.09
C GLU A 235 14.32 6.92 5.10
N ASP A 236 15.18 6.90 4.10
CA ASP A 236 15.28 7.92 3.03
C ASP A 236 14.04 7.98 2.13
N LYS A 237 13.23 6.92 2.13
CA LYS A 237 12.02 6.79 1.31
C LYS A 237 10.73 7.00 2.08
N GLN A 238 10.79 7.01 3.40
CA GLN A 238 9.64 7.25 4.25
C GLN A 238 8.99 8.60 3.94
N ILE A 239 7.68 8.64 4.07
CA ILE A 239 6.88 9.86 3.96
C ILE A 239 6.84 10.45 5.37
N LYS A 240 7.48 11.62 5.52
CA LYS A 240 7.57 12.39 6.77
C LYS A 240 7.06 13.81 6.53
N ILE A 241 6.62 14.47 7.60
CA ILE A 241 6.32 15.90 7.59
C ILE A 241 7.62 16.68 7.65
N SER A 242 7.73 17.73 6.83
CA SER A 242 8.84 18.68 6.87
C SER A 242 8.32 20.05 7.31
N ASP A 243 9.06 20.72 8.18
CA ASP A 243 8.74 22.08 8.62
C ASP A 243 8.74 23.09 7.46
N GLU A 244 9.48 22.80 6.39
CA GLU A 244 9.54 23.62 5.17
C GLU A 244 8.16 23.79 4.51
N LEU A 245 7.25 22.83 4.70
CA LEU A 245 5.89 22.89 4.15
C LEU A 245 5.08 24.05 4.75
N TRP A 246 5.45 24.49 5.96
CA TRP A 246 4.83 25.64 6.63
C TRP A 246 5.39 26.99 6.18
N ALA A 247 6.45 27.02 5.35
CA ALA A 247 7.06 28.26 4.89
C ALA A 247 6.04 29.14 4.14
N LYS A 248 6.20 30.46 4.27
CA LYS A 248 5.33 31.48 3.66
C LYS A 248 5.41 31.49 2.14
N GLU A 249 6.51 31.01 1.58
CA GLU A 249 6.77 30.93 0.15
C GLU A 249 6.11 29.69 -0.49
N VAL A 250 5.78 28.68 0.32
CA VAL A 250 5.14 27.45 -0.14
C VAL A 250 3.63 27.66 -0.19
N LEU A 251 3.04 27.53 -1.37
CA LEU A 251 1.58 27.54 -1.55
C LEU A 251 0.96 26.24 -0.97
N PRO A 252 -0.28 26.29 -0.43
CA PRO A 252 -1.12 27.48 -0.25
C PRO A 252 -0.62 28.33 0.92
N LYS A 253 -0.96 29.62 0.94
CA LYS A 253 -0.69 30.47 2.10
C LYS A 253 -1.60 30.05 3.26
N ILE A 254 -1.12 30.23 4.49
CA ILE A 254 -1.91 29.95 5.69
C ILE A 254 -3.23 30.74 5.61
N GLY A 255 -4.36 30.06 5.81
CA GLY A 255 -5.69 30.66 5.80
C GLY A 255 -6.20 31.13 4.43
N SER A 256 -5.50 30.86 3.32
CA SER A 256 -5.92 31.35 2.00
C SER A 256 -7.26 30.79 1.51
N GLY A 257 -7.65 29.62 2.01
CA GLY A 257 -8.90 28.94 1.68
C GLY A 257 -9.97 29.11 2.74
N ARG A 258 -9.70 29.77 3.88
CA ARG A 258 -10.65 29.89 5.00
C ARG A 258 -11.84 30.78 4.64
N ILE A 259 -13.08 30.40 4.99
CA ILE A 259 -14.31 31.20 4.82
C ILE A 259 -14.21 32.51 5.60
#